data_AF-A0A2H0FRD1-F1
#
_entry.id   AF-A0A2H0FRD1-F1
#
_cell.length_a   1.000
_cell.length_b   1.000
_cell.length_c   1.000
_cell.angle_alpha   90.00
_cell.angle_beta   90.00
_cell.angle_gamma   90.00
#
_symmetry.space_group_name_H-M   'P 1'
#
loop_
_entity.id
_entity.type
_entity.pdbx_description
1 polymer ?
#
loop_
_entity_poly.entity_id
_entity_poly.type
_entity_poly.pdbx_seq_one_letter_code
_entity_poly.pdbx_strand_id
1 'polypeptide(L)' 'MWIEVCDKLINFDHITKVEKDLKDHKIHFYTDHDKISVEFSNELELEQVYFNLLERIQSKPIDGFRK' A
#
# COMPACT_ATOMS: atom_id res chain seq x y z
N MET A 1 -6.94 9.59 2.01
CA MET A 1 -5.52 9.94 2.13
C MET A 1 -4.85 9.54 0.83
N TRP A 2 -4.19 10.49 0.17
CA TRP A 2 -3.42 10.19 -1.03
C TRP A 2 -2.00 9.81 -0.64
N ILE A 3 -1.50 8.71 -1.20
CA ILE A 3 -0.11 8.27 -1.04
C ILE A 3 0.49 8.16 -2.43
N GLU A 4 1.68 8.75 -2.61
CA GLU A 4 2.50 8.55 -3.79
C GLU A 4 3.39 7.30 -3.60
N VAL A 5 3.35 6.39 -4.56
CA VAL A 5 4.15 5.17 -4.59
C VAL A 5 4.72 5.01 -6.01
N CYS A 6 6.04 5.16 -6.17
CA CYS A 6 6.74 5.06 -7.46
C CYS A 6 6.00 5.82 -8.59
N ASP A 7 5.88 7.14 -8.42
CA ASP A 7 5.22 8.07 -9.35
C ASP A 7 3.72 7.80 -9.61
N LYS A 8 3.10 6.92 -8.83
CA LYS A 8 1.64 6.67 -8.87
C LYS A 8 0.99 7.24 -7.64
N LEU A 9 -0.01 8.09 -7.85
CA LEU A 9 -0.83 8.65 -6.78
C LEU A 9 -2.01 7.73 -6.49
N ILE A 10 -2.05 7.17 -5.28
CA ILE A 10 -3.04 6.17 -4.86
C ILE A 10 -3.93 6.77 -3.76
N ASN A 11 -5.25 6.76 -3.96
CA ASN A 11 -6.18 7.16 -2.92
C ASN A 11 -6.45 6.01 -1.96
N PHE A 12 -5.77 6.02 -0.81
CA PHE A 12 -5.82 4.97 0.18
C PHE A 12 -7.18 4.83 0.90
N ASP A 13 -8.08 5.81 0.78
CA ASP A 13 -9.42 5.72 1.40
C ASP A 13 -10.34 4.76 0.63
N HIS A 14 -10.02 4.46 -0.63
CA HIS A 14 -10.76 3.52 -1.47
C HIS A 14 -10.08 2.15 -1.56
N ILE A 15 -8.93 1.99 -0.91
CA ILE A 15 -8.19 0.72 -0.93
C ILE A 15 -8.79 -0.21 0.12
N THR A 16 -9.27 -1.37 -0.34
CA THR A 16 -9.83 -2.42 0.51
C THR A 16 -8.79 -3.46 0.90
N LYS A 17 -7.78 -3.69 0.05
CA LYS A 17 -6.72 -4.67 0.29
C LYS A 17 -5.42 -4.21 -0.36
N VAL A 18 -4.30 -4.45 0.33
CA VAL A 18 -2.96 -4.34 -0.22
C VAL A 18 -2.29 -5.71 -0.17
N GLU A 19 -1.66 -6.13 -1.26
CA GLU A 19 -1.00 -7.43 -1.36
C GLU A 19 0.34 -7.28 -2.06
N LYS A 20 1.38 -7.91 -1.53
CA LYS A 20 2.70 -7.98 -2.18
C LYS A 20 2.85 -9.28 -2.96
N ASP A 21 3.39 -9.17 -4.17
CA ASP A 21 3.81 -10.28 -5.02
C ASP A 21 5.33 -10.25 -5.17
N LEU A 22 6.00 -11.21 -4.53
CA LEU A 22 7.46 -11.32 -4.55
C LEU A 22 8.00 -11.84 -5.89
N LYS A 23 7.21 -12.61 -6.64
CA LYS A 23 7.70 -13.21 -7.90
C LYS A 23 7.81 -12.16 -8.99
N ASP A 24 6.82 -11.27 -9.06
CA ASP A 24 6.75 -10.22 -10.06
C ASP A 24 7.25 -8.86 -9.55
N HIS A 25 7.79 -8.82 -8.32
CA HIS A 25 8.17 -7.60 -7.61
C HIS A 25 7.08 -6.52 -7.67
N LYS A 26 5.84 -6.88 -7.30
CA LYS A 26 4.68 -5.98 -7.36
C LYS A 26 4.01 -5.77 -6.02
N ILE A 27 3.40 -4.60 -5.87
CA ILE A 27 2.37 -4.34 -4.85
C ILE A 27 1.06 -4.07 -5.57
N HIS A 28 0.03 -4.81 -5.19
CA HIS A 28 -1.33 -4.66 -5.66
C HIS A 28 -2.17 -3.92 -4.63
N PHE A 29 -2.83 -2.87 -5.08
CA PHE A 29 -3.79 -2.08 -4.33
C PHE A 29 -5.17 -2.35 -4.92
N TYR A 30 -6.01 -3.04 -4.16
CA TYR A 30 -7.36 -3.39 -4.58
C TYR A 30 -8.36 -2.35 -4.07
N THR A 31 -9.29 -1.97 -4.94
CA THR A 31 -10.50 -1.21 -4.63
C THR A 31 -11.72 -2.10 -4.86
N ASP A 32 -12.92 -1.60 -4.58
CA ASP A 32 -14.17 -2.34 -4.86
C ASP A 32 -14.41 -2.63 -6.35
N HIS A 33 -13.74 -1.89 -7.24
CA HIS A 33 -14.03 -1.92 -8.68
C HIS A 33 -12.80 -2.15 -9.56
N ASP A 34 -11.59 -2.00 -9.02
CA ASP A 34 -10.35 -2.02 -9.78
C ASP A 34 -9.13 -2.45 -8.96
N LYS A 35 -8.04 -2.77 -9.64
CA LYS A 35 -6.75 -3.13 -9.06
C LYS A 35 -5.64 -2.27 -9.67
N ILE A 36 -4.98 -1.49 -8.83
CA ILE A 36 -3.77 -0.75 -9.21
C ILE A 36 -2.56 -1.62 -8.87
N SER A 37 -1.63 -1.78 -9.80
CA SER A 37 -0.40 -2.54 -9.60
C SER A 37 0.81 -1.62 -9.76
N VAL A 38 1.73 -1.70 -8.82
CA VAL A 38 3.00 -0.98 -8.83
C VAL A 38 4.12 -2.01 -8.88
N GLU A 39 4.98 -1.91 -9.89
CA GLU A 39 6.11 -2.80 -10.12
C GLU A 39 7.39 -2.12 -9.63
N PHE A 40 8.27 -2.89 -9.01
CA PHE A 40 9.51 -2.44 -8.41
C PHE A 40 10.69 -3.09 -9.12
N SER A 41 11.85 -2.43 -9.07
CA SER A 41 13.03 -2.88 -9.80
C SER A 41 13.66 -4.13 -9.18
N ASN A 42 13.45 -4.32 -7.86
CA ASN A 42 14.00 -5.43 -7.10
C ASN A 42 13.18 -5.71 -5.82
N GLU A 43 13.43 -6.87 -5.21
CA GLU A 43 12.79 -7.31 -3.97
C GLU A 43 13.04 -6.37 -2.78
N LEU A 44 14.25 -5.81 -2.64
CA LEU A 44 14.58 -4.94 -1.52
C LEU A 44 13.74 -3.65 -1.53
N GLU A 45 13.57 -3.05 -2.70
CA GLU A 45 12.75 -1.86 -2.92
C GLU A 45 11.28 -2.15 -2.60
N LEU A 46 10.77 -3.30 -3.06
CA LEU A 46 9.42 -3.76 -2.73
C LEU A 46 9.21 -3.90 -1.23
N GLU A 47 10.12 -4.59 -0.52
CA GLU A 47 10.00 -4.82 0.92
C GLU A 47 10.04 -3.51 1.70
N GLN A 48 10.92 -2.58 1.32
CA GLN A 48 11.00 -1.26 1.96
C GLN A 48 9.70 -0.47 1.79
N VAL A 49 9.16 -0.42 0.57
CA VAL A 49 7.90 0.30 0.32
C VAL A 49 6.73 -0.37 1.03
N TYR A 50 6.64 -1.70 0.99
CA TYR A 50 5.59 -2.45 1.67
C TYR A 50 5.63 -2.24 3.19
N PHE A 51 6.83 -2.26 3.79
CA PHE A 51 7.01 -1.99 5.21
C PHE A 51 6.56 -0.57 5.59
N ASN A 52 7.01 0.44 4.84
CA ASN A 52 6.62 1.83 5.07
C ASN A 52 5.10 2.04 4.94
N LEU A 53 4.44 1.31 4.03
CA LEU A 53 2.98 1.32 3.89
C LEU A 53 2.30 0.75 5.15
N LEU A 54 2.79 -0.37 5.68
CA LEU A 54 2.25 -0.97 6.89
C LEU A 54 2.41 -0.05 8.10
N GLU A 55 3.57 0.56 8.29
CA GLU A 55 3.80 1.52 9.37
C GLU A 55 2.85 2.72 9.26
N ARG A 56 2.64 3.25 8.05
CA ARG A 56 1.67 4.34 7.84
C ARG A 56 0.25 3.92 8.18
N ILE A 57 -0.17 2.72 7.81
CA ILE A 57 -1.51 2.19 8.16
C ILE A 57 -1.64 2.03 9.68
N GLN A 58 -0.63 1.49 10.36
CA GLN A 58 -0.65 1.28 11.81
C GLN A 58 -0.51 2.59 12.61
N SER A 59 0.18 3.59 12.05
CA SER A 59 0.33 4.92 12.65
C SER A 59 -0.91 5.79 12.54
N LYS A 60 -1.94 5.36 11.79
CA LYS A 60 -3.25 6.01 11.85
C LYS A 60 -3.75 5.89 13.30
N PRO A 61 -4.09 7.01 13.98
CA PRO A 61 -4.83 6.89 15.23
C PRO A 61 -6.12 6.14 14.89
N ILE A 62 -6.36 5.03 15.59
CA ILE A 62 -7.68 4.43 15.62
C ILE A 62 -8.55 5.45 16.34
N ASP A 63 -9.19 6.33 15.57
CA ASP A 63 -10.22 7.24 16.05
C ASP A 63 -11.39 6.35 16.49
N GLY A 64 -11.31 5.82 17.72
CA GLY A 64 -12.33 4.89 18.18
C GLY A 64 -12.10 4.07 19.45
N PHE A 65 -10.89 3.78 19.96
CA PHE A 65 -10.78 2.96 21.18
C PHE A 65 -9.54 3.25 22.03
N ARG A 66 -9.72 4.16 23.00
CA ARG A 66 -9.21 4.02 24.37
C ARG A 66 -10.02 4.95 25.31
N LYS A 67 -11.06 4.39 25.90
CA LYS A 67 -11.53 4.74 27.24
C LYS A 67 -11.48 3.47 28.09
#